data_AF-A0A1B7X3U3-F1
#
_entry.id   AF-A0A1B7X3U3-F1
#
_cell.length_a   1.000
_cell.length_b   1.000
_cell.length_c   1.000
_cell.angle_alpha   90.00
_cell.angle_beta   90.00
_cell.angle_gamma   90.00
#
_symmetry.space_group_name_H-M   'P 1'
#
loop_
_entity.id
_entity.type
_entity.pdbx_description
1 polymer ?
#
loop_
_entity_poly.entity_id
_entity_poly.type
_entity_poly.pdbx_seq_one_letter_code
_entity_poly.pdbx_strand_id
1 'polypeptide(L)'
;MSTNNVNGTGNNSEVVLTPFHKSLVQQIRAQDSYGFYRSWNDELILKPYIVTKKKKREISVEGEIDPATISRINAFFRAIASSIEKETGLISNVVVELGHEGFGWALIFSGRLLLAVKTLRDAHRFGFDSFEKLDEEGTKFVEKGIDLAKRFPEVGNL
;
A
#
# COMPACT_ATOMS: atom_id res chain seq x y z
N MET A 1 14.69 -34.56 28.47
CA MET A 1 13.88 -33.86 27.45
C MET A 1 13.91 -32.38 27.79
N SER A 2 14.77 -31.61 27.12
CA SER A 2 14.95 -30.18 27.40
C SER A 2 13.86 -29.37 26.72
N THR A 3 13.05 -28.68 27.51
CA THR A 3 12.09 -27.67 27.03
C THR A 3 12.85 -26.37 26.74
N ASN A 4 13.20 -26.14 25.47
CA ASN A 4 13.78 -24.87 25.04
C ASN A 4 12.66 -23.86 24.77
N ASN A 5 12.16 -23.23 25.83
CA ASN A 5 11.47 -21.95 25.72
C ASN A 5 12.52 -20.86 25.49
N VAL A 6 12.78 -20.54 24.22
CA VAL A 6 13.52 -19.35 23.84
C VAL A 6 12.49 -18.25 23.55
N ASN A 7 11.93 -17.67 24.61
CA ASN A 7 11.37 -16.34 24.53
C ASN A 7 12.53 -15.37 24.34
N GLY A 8 12.94 -15.21 23.07
CA GLY A 8 13.82 -14.13 22.67
C GLY A 8 13.12 -12.81 22.95
N THR A 9 13.63 -12.10 23.95
CA THR A 9 13.37 -10.69 24.21
C THR A 9 13.85 -9.87 23.01
N GLY A 10 12.99 -9.72 22.00
CA GLY A 10 13.10 -8.69 20.97
C GLY A 10 12.14 -7.57 21.32
N ASN A 11 12.65 -6.34 21.43
CA ASN A 11 11.93 -5.11 21.74
C ASN A 11 10.45 -5.13 21.29
N ASN A 12 9.54 -5.24 22.25
CA ASN A 12 8.11 -5.09 22.03
C ASN A 12 7.79 -3.58 21.95
N SER A 13 8.37 -2.89 20.97
CA SER A 13 7.91 -1.57 20.56
C SER A 13 6.59 -1.77 19.83
N GLU A 14 5.49 -1.59 20.54
CA GLU A 14 4.14 -1.59 19.96
C GLU A 14 4.12 -0.62 18.78
N VAL A 15 3.84 -1.14 17.57
CA VAL A 15 3.82 -0.33 16.36
C VAL A 15 2.61 0.59 16.43
N VAL A 16 2.84 1.89 16.58
CA VAL A 16 1.77 2.88 16.58
C VAL A 16 1.30 3.10 15.14
N LEU A 17 0.13 2.53 14.82
CA LEU A 17 -0.46 2.67 13.48
C LEU A 17 -0.98 4.09 13.24
N THR A 18 -0.40 4.73 12.22
CA THR A 18 -0.75 6.06 11.73
C THR A 18 -2.10 6.07 11.00
N PRO A 19 -2.67 7.24 10.66
CA PRO A 19 -3.87 7.33 9.84
C PRO A 19 -3.76 6.62 8.49
N PHE A 20 -2.59 6.70 7.83
CA PHE A 20 -2.38 6.02 6.53
C PHE A 20 -2.39 4.49 6.69
N HIS A 21 -1.73 3.95 7.72
CA HIS A 21 -1.78 2.52 8.02
C HIS A 21 -3.22 2.01 8.20
N LYS A 22 -4.06 2.77 8.91
CA LYS A 22 -5.47 2.44 9.12
C LYS A 22 -6.27 2.47 7.81
N SER A 23 -6.03 3.46 6.95
CA SER A 23 -6.61 3.52 5.60
C SER A 23 -6.23 2.28 4.78
N LEU A 24 -4.96 1.86 4.83
CA LEU A 24 -4.49 0.67 4.14
C LEU A 24 -5.16 -0.62 4.65
N VAL A 25 -5.26 -0.79 5.98
CA VAL A 25 -5.98 -1.94 6.55
C VAL A 25 -7.44 -1.96 6.13
N GLN A 26 -8.11 -0.80 6.12
CA GLN A 26 -9.50 -0.70 5.68
C GLN A 26 -9.67 -1.19 4.23
N GLN A 27 -8.76 -0.79 3.33
CA GLN A 27 -8.80 -1.22 1.93
C GLN A 27 -8.51 -2.72 1.74
N ILE A 28 -7.67 -3.31 2.58
CA ILE A 28 -7.43 -4.76 2.59
C ILE A 28 -8.67 -5.51 3.06
N ARG A 29 -9.25 -5.09 4.20
CA ARG A 29 -10.45 -5.72 4.76
C ARG A 29 -11.67 -5.58 3.84
N ALA A 30 -11.79 -4.47 3.11
CA ALA A 30 -12.87 -4.26 2.14
C ALA A 30 -12.83 -5.24 0.95
N GLN A 31 -11.65 -5.78 0.62
CA GLN A 31 -11.47 -6.75 -0.46
C GLN A 31 -11.47 -8.21 0.02
N ASP A 32 -11.54 -8.43 1.33
CA ASP A 32 -11.51 -9.76 1.94
C ASP A 32 -12.92 -10.38 2.00
N SER A 33 -13.44 -10.77 0.83
CA SER A 33 -14.81 -11.30 0.71
C SER A 33 -15.04 -12.58 1.52
N TYR A 34 -13.99 -13.36 1.79
CA TYR A 34 -14.06 -14.60 2.55
C TYR A 34 -13.78 -14.43 4.05
N GLY A 35 -13.42 -13.21 4.48
CA GLY A 35 -13.16 -12.89 5.90
C GLY A 35 -11.90 -13.56 6.47
N PHE A 36 -10.89 -13.84 5.63
CA PHE A 36 -9.62 -14.44 6.04
C PHE A 36 -8.91 -13.64 7.15
N TYR A 37 -8.98 -12.31 7.10
CA TYR A 37 -8.32 -11.41 8.05
C TYR A 37 -9.18 -11.03 9.27
N ARG A 38 -10.37 -11.62 9.44
CA ARG A 38 -11.34 -11.19 10.48
C ARG A 38 -10.79 -11.25 11.90
N SER A 39 -10.00 -12.25 12.22
CA SER A 39 -9.37 -12.44 13.54
C SER A 39 -7.98 -11.80 13.66
N TRP A 40 -7.46 -11.22 12.58
CA TRP A 40 -6.10 -10.69 12.54
C TRP A 40 -6.11 -9.26 13.03
N ASN A 41 -5.13 -8.91 13.87
CA ASN A 41 -4.89 -7.51 14.23
C ASN A 41 -4.30 -6.74 13.05
N ASP A 42 -4.42 -5.42 13.11
CA ASP A 42 -4.05 -4.53 12.00
C ASP A 42 -2.55 -4.57 11.69
N GLU A 43 -1.69 -4.69 12.70
CA GLU A 43 -0.24 -4.84 12.52
C GLU A 43 0.06 -6.11 11.70
N LEU A 44 -0.54 -7.24 12.05
CA LEU A 44 -0.34 -8.52 11.39
C LEU A 44 -0.77 -8.49 9.92
N ILE A 45 -1.87 -7.78 9.61
CA ILE A 45 -2.34 -7.57 8.23
C ILE A 45 -1.32 -6.79 7.41
N LEU A 46 -0.59 -5.87 8.02
CA LEU A 46 0.38 -5.01 7.34
C LEU A 46 1.78 -5.62 7.24
N LYS A 47 2.11 -6.68 8.02
CA LYS A 47 3.42 -7.35 7.95
C LYS A 47 3.89 -7.72 6.53
N PRO A 48 3.03 -8.19 5.61
CA PRO A 48 3.42 -8.48 4.23
C PRO A 48 3.96 -7.28 3.42
N TYR A 49 3.73 -6.04 3.89
CA TYR A 49 4.31 -4.84 3.28
C TYR A 49 5.72 -4.57 3.78
N ILE A 50 6.16 -5.20 4.88
CA ILE A 50 7.47 -4.96 5.48
C ILE A 50 8.45 -6.03 4.96
N VAL A 51 9.26 -5.62 3.98
CA VAL A 51 10.22 -6.49 3.28
C VAL A 51 11.58 -5.83 3.31
N THR A 52 12.53 -6.45 4.03
CA THR A 52 13.89 -5.92 4.16
C THR A 52 14.58 -5.81 2.79
N LYS A 53 15.52 -4.88 2.64
CA LYS A 53 16.33 -4.74 1.41
C LYS A 53 16.99 -6.05 0.98
N LYS A 54 17.47 -6.85 1.95
CA LYS A 54 18.04 -8.17 1.69
C LYS A 54 16.98 -9.09 1.07
N LYS A 55 15.80 -9.17 1.69
CA LYS A 55 14.73 -10.03 1.21
C LYS A 55 14.21 -9.62 -0.17
N LYS A 56 14.11 -8.32 -0.45
CA LYS A 56 13.75 -7.81 -1.79
C LYS A 56 14.69 -8.31 -2.87
N ARG A 57 16.01 -8.31 -2.61
CA ARG A 57 17.02 -8.78 -3.58
C ARG A 57 16.95 -10.29 -3.85
N GLU A 58 16.48 -11.07 -2.87
CA GLU A 58 16.28 -12.51 -3.00
C GLU A 58 15.04 -12.86 -3.85
N ILE A 59 14.10 -11.92 -4.01
CA ILE A 59 12.89 -12.14 -4.83
C ILE A 59 13.30 -12.05 -6.31
N SER A 60 13.01 -13.13 -7.04
CA SER A 60 13.15 -13.17 -8.49
C SER A 60 12.13 -12.24 -9.15
N VAL A 61 12.55 -11.59 -10.23
CA VAL A 61 11.69 -10.75 -11.10
C VAL A 61 11.33 -11.46 -12.40
N GLU A 62 11.71 -12.74 -12.53
CA GLU A 62 11.39 -13.57 -13.69
C GLU A 62 10.00 -14.18 -13.54
N GLY A 63 9.21 -14.10 -14.62
CA GLY A 63 7.87 -14.67 -14.68
C GLY A 63 6.78 -13.78 -14.08
N GLU A 64 5.59 -14.35 -13.93
CA GLU A 64 4.40 -13.62 -13.47
C GLU A 64 4.52 -13.11 -12.03
N ILE A 65 3.88 -11.98 -11.77
CA ILE A 65 3.82 -11.40 -10.42
C ILE A 65 2.81 -12.20 -9.61
N ASP A 66 3.20 -12.59 -8.40
CA ASP A 66 2.31 -13.26 -7.44
C ASP A 66 1.01 -12.44 -7.23
N PRO A 67 -0.19 -13.04 -7.37
CA PRO A 67 -1.47 -12.34 -7.23
C PRO A 67 -1.64 -11.63 -5.87
N ALA A 68 -1.08 -12.18 -4.79
CA ALA A 68 -1.14 -11.50 -3.50
C ALA A 68 -0.27 -10.22 -3.49
N THR A 69 0.82 -10.19 -4.25
CA THR A 69 1.63 -8.97 -4.46
C THR A 69 0.88 -7.93 -5.28
N ILE A 70 0.20 -8.32 -6.36
CA ILE A 70 -0.68 -7.43 -7.12
C ILE A 70 -1.79 -6.86 -6.23
N SER A 71 -2.39 -7.70 -5.37
CA SER A 71 -3.41 -7.26 -4.40
C SER A 71 -2.86 -6.24 -3.41
N ARG A 72 -1.65 -6.44 -2.87
CA ARG A 72 -0.98 -5.46 -1.99
C ARG A 72 -0.73 -4.13 -2.69
N ILE A 73 -0.26 -4.15 -3.93
CA ILE A 73 -0.05 -2.92 -4.72
C ILE A 73 -1.38 -2.18 -4.90
N ASN A 74 -2.44 -2.89 -5.30
CA ASN A 74 -3.78 -2.29 -5.46
C ASN A 74 -4.30 -1.69 -4.15
N ALA A 75 -4.20 -2.41 -3.04
CA ALA A 75 -4.64 -1.92 -1.73
C ALA A 75 -3.85 -0.68 -1.28
N PHE A 76 -2.53 -0.63 -1.52
CA PHE A 76 -1.71 0.55 -1.24
C PHE A 76 -2.19 1.80 -2.00
N PHE A 77 -2.38 1.69 -3.31
CA PHE A 77 -2.84 2.85 -4.10
C PHE A 77 -4.30 3.22 -3.83
N ARG A 78 -5.17 2.25 -3.50
CA ARG A 78 -6.54 2.52 -3.03
C ARG A 78 -6.56 3.24 -1.67
N ALA A 79 -5.62 2.93 -0.78
CA ALA A 79 -5.50 3.63 0.49
C ALA A 79 -5.13 5.10 0.29
N ILE A 80 -4.22 5.38 -0.64
CA ILE A 80 -3.86 6.74 -1.05
C ILE A 80 -5.09 7.46 -1.63
N ALA A 81 -5.78 6.85 -2.58
CA ALA A 81 -6.97 7.43 -3.20
C ALA A 81 -8.07 7.75 -2.18
N SER A 82 -8.37 6.79 -1.28
CA SER A 82 -9.34 6.97 -0.21
C SER A 82 -8.94 8.08 0.77
N SER A 83 -7.64 8.23 1.05
CA SER A 83 -7.14 9.30 1.91
C SER A 83 -7.23 10.67 1.24
N ILE A 84 -6.98 10.77 -0.08
CA ILE A 84 -7.16 12.02 -0.83
C ILE A 84 -8.64 12.40 -0.89
N GLU A 85 -9.51 11.43 -1.20
CA GLU A 85 -10.97 11.64 -1.27
C GLU A 85 -11.53 12.16 0.05
N LYS A 86 -11.08 11.60 1.18
CA LYS A 86 -11.50 12.04 2.53
C LYS A 86 -11.19 13.51 2.80
N GLU A 87 -10.05 14.02 2.31
CA GLU A 87 -9.59 15.39 2.57
C GLU A 87 -10.07 16.41 1.51
N THR A 88 -10.51 15.95 0.34
CA THR A 88 -10.82 16.82 -0.81
C THR A 88 -12.28 16.73 -1.25
N GLY A 89 -12.99 15.65 -0.92
CA GLY A 89 -14.32 15.33 -1.43
C GLY A 89 -14.34 14.85 -2.89
N LEU A 90 -13.17 14.78 -3.56
CA LEU A 90 -13.07 14.31 -4.94
C LEU A 90 -13.04 12.78 -4.98
N ILE A 91 -14.05 12.17 -5.59
CA ILE A 91 -14.15 10.72 -5.78
C ILE A 91 -12.93 10.25 -6.59
N SER A 92 -12.10 9.42 -5.97
CA SER A 92 -10.79 9.06 -6.53
C SER A 92 -10.76 7.59 -6.97
N ASN A 93 -10.44 7.36 -8.24
CA ASN A 93 -10.31 6.04 -8.84
C ASN A 93 -8.84 5.63 -8.95
N VAL A 94 -8.60 4.32 -8.97
CA VAL A 94 -7.26 3.74 -9.06
C VAL A 94 -7.19 2.74 -10.20
N VAL A 95 -6.17 2.89 -11.05
CA VAL A 95 -5.80 1.90 -12.06
C VAL A 95 -4.37 1.48 -11.79
N VAL A 96 -4.16 0.19 -11.57
CA VAL A 96 -2.84 -0.45 -11.54
C VAL A 96 -2.77 -1.39 -12.71
N GLU A 97 -1.92 -1.05 -13.68
CA GLU A 97 -1.63 -1.89 -14.83
C GLU A 97 -0.19 -2.38 -14.72
N LEU A 98 0.00 -3.69 -14.77
CA LEU A 98 1.29 -4.36 -14.66
C LEU A 98 1.43 -5.37 -15.80
N GLY A 99 2.51 -5.26 -16.56
CA GLY A 99 2.93 -6.27 -17.51
C GLY A 99 3.59 -7.47 -16.82
N HIS A 100 3.80 -8.54 -17.59
CA HIS A 100 4.38 -9.80 -17.10
C HIS A 100 5.76 -9.64 -16.45
N GLU A 101 6.57 -8.68 -16.89
CA GLU A 101 7.91 -8.41 -16.34
C GLU A 101 7.89 -7.53 -15.06
N GLY A 102 6.73 -7.20 -14.49
CA GLY A 102 6.67 -6.35 -13.29
C GLY A 102 6.81 -4.86 -13.57
N PHE A 103 6.67 -4.44 -14.84
CA PHE A 103 6.67 -3.05 -15.27
C PHE A 103 5.25 -2.55 -15.51
N GLY A 104 4.99 -1.29 -15.17
CA GLY A 104 3.71 -0.68 -15.48
C GLY A 104 3.47 0.62 -14.73
N TRP A 105 2.20 0.90 -14.44
CA TRP A 105 1.77 2.16 -13.85
C TRP A 105 0.73 1.95 -12.77
N ALA A 106 0.83 2.76 -11.72
CA ALA A 106 -0.27 3.05 -10.83
C ALA A 106 -0.70 4.51 -11.02
N LEU A 107 -1.96 4.68 -11.36
CA LEU A 107 -2.60 5.95 -11.62
C LEU A 107 -3.74 6.15 -10.62
N ILE A 108 -3.77 7.32 -9.99
CA ILE A 108 -4.89 7.77 -9.17
C ILE A 108 -5.46 9.02 -9.83
N PHE A 109 -6.77 9.05 -10.04
CA PHE A 109 -7.42 10.18 -10.72
C PHE A 109 -8.82 10.44 -10.21
N SER A 110 -9.26 11.68 -10.36
CA SER A 110 -10.66 12.11 -10.15
C SER A 110 -11.08 12.97 -11.33
N GLY A 111 -12.26 12.71 -11.88
CA GLY A 111 -12.68 13.28 -13.16
C GLY A 111 -11.62 13.04 -14.24
N ARG A 112 -10.97 14.12 -14.69
CA ARG A 112 -9.83 14.07 -15.65
C ARG A 112 -8.48 14.46 -15.06
N LEU A 113 -8.42 14.67 -13.74
CA LEU A 113 -7.20 15.08 -13.03
C LEU A 113 -6.44 13.86 -12.53
N LEU A 114 -5.19 13.68 -12.97
CA LEU A 114 -4.25 12.72 -12.37
C LEU A 114 -3.74 13.27 -11.03
N LEU A 115 -4.14 12.64 -9.94
CA LEU A 115 -3.76 12.99 -8.56
C LEU A 115 -2.45 12.33 -8.15
N ALA A 116 -2.18 11.14 -8.66
CA ALA A 116 -0.90 10.46 -8.50
C ALA A 116 -0.56 9.64 -9.74
N VAL A 117 0.72 9.65 -10.11
CA VAL A 117 1.27 8.85 -11.19
C VAL A 117 2.55 8.20 -10.67
N LYS A 118 2.63 6.87 -10.72
CA LYS A 118 3.81 6.12 -10.32
C LYS A 118 4.12 5.05 -11.35
N THR A 119 5.30 5.13 -11.94
CA THR A 119 5.89 3.99 -12.67
C THR A 119 6.24 2.89 -11.69
N LEU A 120 5.82 1.67 -11.98
CA LEU A 120 6.19 0.46 -11.25
C LEU A 120 7.26 -0.29 -12.06
N ARG A 121 8.31 -0.72 -11.37
CA ARG A 121 9.40 -1.56 -11.89
C ARG A 121 9.72 -2.59 -10.82
N ASP A 122 10.12 -3.79 -11.22
CA ASP A 122 10.36 -4.92 -10.31
C ASP A 122 9.19 -5.12 -9.32
N ALA A 123 7.94 -5.06 -9.82
CA ALA A 123 6.75 -5.09 -8.96
C ALA A 123 6.67 -6.35 -8.07
N HIS A 124 7.32 -7.45 -8.46
CA HIS A 124 7.52 -8.65 -7.63
C HIS A 124 8.14 -8.33 -6.26
N ARG A 125 8.98 -7.30 -6.19
CA ARG A 125 9.71 -6.86 -5.00
C ARG A 125 8.98 -5.81 -4.17
N PHE A 126 7.70 -5.57 -4.45
CA PHE A 126 6.92 -4.54 -3.76
C PHE A 126 6.89 -4.77 -2.23
N GLY A 127 7.33 -3.74 -1.50
CA GLY A 127 7.40 -3.71 -0.04
C GLY A 127 8.26 -2.55 0.45
N PHE A 128 8.31 -2.37 1.77
CA PHE A 128 8.94 -1.26 2.48
C PHE A 128 9.87 -1.79 3.56
N ASP A 129 10.91 -1.04 3.90
CA ASP A 129 11.93 -1.55 4.83
C ASP A 129 11.44 -1.55 6.29
N SER A 130 10.43 -0.73 6.61
CA SER A 130 9.79 -0.61 7.91
C SER A 130 8.40 0.02 7.80
N PHE A 131 7.63 0.03 8.89
CA PHE A 131 6.33 0.69 8.96
C PHE A 131 6.44 2.20 8.72
N GLU A 132 7.48 2.84 9.24
CA GLU A 132 7.75 4.26 9.02
C GLU A 132 7.96 4.54 7.53
N LYS A 133 8.69 3.68 6.80
CA LYS A 133 8.88 3.85 5.35
C LYS A 133 7.63 3.60 4.53
N LEU A 134 6.75 2.70 4.99
CA LEU A 134 5.44 2.51 4.39
C LEU A 134 4.57 3.77 4.56
N ASP A 135 4.55 4.34 5.76
CA ASP A 135 3.81 5.56 6.08
C ASP A 135 4.33 6.79 5.32
N GLU A 136 5.65 7.00 5.33
CA GLU A 136 6.30 8.12 4.66
C GLU A 136 5.96 8.15 3.15
N GLU A 137 6.09 7.02 2.45
CA GLU A 137 5.82 6.97 1.01
C GLU A 137 4.32 7.14 0.72
N GLY A 138 3.45 6.51 1.52
CA GLY A 138 2.00 6.64 1.38
C GLY A 138 1.52 8.08 1.59
N THR A 139 1.91 8.68 2.72
CA THR A 139 1.56 10.07 3.08
C THR A 139 2.06 11.07 2.06
N LYS A 140 3.27 10.87 1.53
CA LYS A 140 3.81 11.72 0.46
C LYS A 140 2.96 11.72 -0.81
N PHE A 141 2.38 10.58 -1.19
CA PHE A 141 1.44 10.55 -2.32
C PHE A 141 0.12 11.26 -1.97
N VAL A 142 -0.38 11.05 -0.76
CA VAL A 142 -1.62 11.70 -0.28
C VAL A 142 -1.48 13.21 -0.30
N GLU A 143 -0.43 13.76 0.31
CA GLU A 143 -0.19 15.21 0.39
C GLU A 143 -0.10 15.85 -1.01
N LYS A 144 0.66 15.23 -1.92
CA LYS A 144 0.77 15.72 -3.30
C LYS A 144 -0.55 15.63 -4.07
N GLY A 145 -1.30 14.55 -3.87
CA GLY A 145 -2.61 14.39 -4.48
C GLY A 145 -3.61 15.44 -3.99
N ILE A 146 -3.60 15.73 -2.68
CA ILE A 146 -4.41 16.80 -2.09
C ILE A 146 -4.03 18.17 -2.64
N ASP A 147 -2.73 18.47 -2.77
CA ASP A 147 -2.25 19.72 -3.36
C ASP A 147 -2.77 19.90 -4.80
N LEU A 148 -2.66 18.85 -5.62
CA LEU A 148 -3.19 18.88 -6.99
C LEU A 148 -4.70 19.04 -7.05
N ALA A 149 -5.44 18.31 -6.21
CA ALA A 149 -6.89 18.41 -6.11
C ALA A 149 -7.36 19.83 -5.73
N LYS A 150 -6.69 20.46 -4.77
CA LYS A 150 -7.00 21.82 -4.33
C LYS A 150 -6.60 22.87 -5.36
N ARG A 151 -5.55 22.61 -6.14
CA ARG A 151 -5.04 23.52 -7.16
C ARG A 151 -5.88 23.51 -8.44
N PHE A 152 -6.44 22.36 -8.82
CA PHE A 152 -7.20 22.18 -10.07
C PHE A 152 -8.57 21.52 -9.83
N PRO A 153 -9.42 22.05 -8.91
CA PRO A 153 -10.71 21.46 -8.61
C PRO A 153 -11.64 21.39 -9.83
N GLU A 154 -11.51 22.32 -10.77
CA GLU A 154 -12.29 22.35 -12.01
C GLU A 154 -12.04 21.14 -12.92
N VAL A 155 -10.83 20.55 -12.88
CA VAL A 155 -10.48 19.35 -13.67
C VAL A 155 -10.90 18.07 -12.93
N GLY A 156 -10.82 18.10 -11.60
CA GLY A 156 -11.23 16.98 -10.74
C GLY A 156 -12.74 16.73 -10.73
N ASN A 157 -13.55 17.76 -10.97
CA ASN A 157 -15.02 17.67 -10.98
C ASN A 157 -15.63 17.37 -12.37
N LEU A 158 -14.82 17.12 -13.40
CA LEU A 158 -15.27 16.80 -14.76
C LEU A 158 -15.81 15.38 -14.91
#